data_AF-A0A816A7P6-F1
#
_entry.id   AF-A0A816A7P6-F1
#
_cell.length_a   1.000
_cell.length_b   1.000
_cell.length_c   1.000
_cell.angle_alpha   90.00
_cell.angle_beta   90.00
_cell.angle_gamma   90.00
#
_symmetry.space_group_name_H-M   'P 1'
#
loop_
_entity.id
_entity.type
_entity.pdbx_description
1 polymer ?
#
loop_
_entity_poly.entity_id
_entity_poly.type
_entity_poly.pdbx_seq_one_letter_code
_entity_poly.pdbx_strand_id
1 'polypeptide(L)'
;MFPDSCTVNNGDCGSYATCSHDAMTYAVICTCEAGYTNTGSATNVVCKDSCTVNNGDCGSYATCSHDAITNAAICTCKAGYTNTGSATNVVCKDSCTVNNGDCGSYATCSHDAMTYAVIC
;
A
#
# COMPACT_ATOMS: atom_id res chain seq x y z
N MET A 1 21.30 -36.41 4.24
CA MET A 1 20.26 -35.38 4.40
C MET A 1 20.46 -34.38 3.27
N PHE A 2 19.48 -34.16 2.42
CA PHE A 2 19.59 -33.13 1.37
C PHE A 2 19.52 -31.75 2.04
N PRO A 3 20.30 -30.76 1.58
CA PRO A 3 20.20 -29.41 2.09
C PRO A 3 18.81 -28.82 1.81
N ASP A 4 18.32 -27.99 2.73
CA ASP A 4 17.09 -27.23 2.55
C ASP A 4 17.23 -26.30 1.34
N SER A 5 16.35 -26.43 0.36
CA SER A 5 16.39 -25.62 -0.87
C SER A 5 16.27 -24.12 -0.62
N CYS A 6 15.59 -23.66 0.43
CA CYS A 6 15.54 -22.23 0.77
C CYS A 6 16.88 -21.70 1.32
N THR A 7 17.74 -22.58 1.84
CA THR A 7 19.10 -22.18 2.28
C THR A 7 20.09 -22.05 1.12
N VAL A 8 19.73 -22.55 -0.06
CA VAL A 8 20.53 -22.48 -1.28
C VAL A 8 19.88 -21.50 -2.25
N ASN A 9 20.56 -20.38 -2.53
CA ASN A 9 20.05 -19.36 -3.45
C ASN A 9 18.61 -18.88 -3.15
N ASN A 10 18.19 -18.85 -1.88
CA ASN A 10 16.82 -18.50 -1.48
C ASN A 10 15.74 -19.33 -2.22
N GLY A 11 16.01 -20.60 -2.52
CA GLY A 11 15.11 -21.46 -3.30
C GLY A 11 14.78 -20.92 -4.69
N ASP A 12 15.69 -20.16 -5.29
CA ASP A 12 15.51 -19.45 -6.57
C ASP A 12 14.40 -18.38 -6.53
N CYS A 13 13.96 -17.96 -5.34
CA CYS A 13 13.04 -16.84 -5.20
C CYS A 13 13.74 -15.52 -5.59
N GLY A 14 13.01 -14.67 -6.32
CA GLY A 14 13.50 -13.36 -6.76
C GLY A 14 13.79 -12.40 -5.60
N SER A 15 14.34 -11.23 -5.93
CA SER A 15 14.57 -10.16 -4.96
C SER A 15 13.26 -9.73 -4.29
N TYR A 16 13.34 -9.36 -3.00
CA TYR A 16 12.20 -8.94 -2.18
C TYR A 16 11.14 -10.04 -2.01
N ALA A 17 11.56 -11.30 -2.09
CA ALA A 17 10.73 -12.47 -1.81
C ALA A 17 11.39 -13.37 -0.76
N THR A 18 10.58 -13.88 0.14
CA THR A 18 10.96 -14.90 1.13
C THR A 18 10.66 -16.29 0.59
N CYS A 19 11.62 -17.21 0.74
CA CYS A 19 11.44 -18.63 0.46
C CYS A 19 10.84 -19.38 1.65
N SER A 20 9.89 -20.28 1.38
CA SER A 20 9.37 -21.25 2.33
C SER A 20 8.99 -22.56 1.60
N HIS A 21 8.47 -23.55 2.34
CA HIS A 21 7.98 -24.80 1.76
C HIS A 21 6.50 -24.97 2.03
N ASP A 22 5.80 -25.54 1.05
CA ASP A 22 4.47 -26.07 1.23
C ASP A 22 4.47 -27.17 2.31
N ALA A 23 3.52 -27.10 3.24
CA ALA A 23 3.49 -27.99 4.39
C ALA A 23 3.21 -29.47 4.04
N MET A 24 2.56 -29.74 2.90
CA MET A 24 2.18 -31.10 2.49
C MET A 24 3.14 -31.69 1.45
N THR A 25 3.51 -30.89 0.46
CA THR A 25 4.29 -31.32 -0.70
C THR A 25 5.78 -31.02 -0.58
N TYR A 26 6.16 -30.16 0.37
CA TYR A 26 7.53 -29.64 0.53
C TYR A 26 8.05 -28.92 -0.72
N ALA A 27 7.15 -28.49 -1.61
CA ALA A 27 7.49 -27.66 -2.75
C ALA A 27 7.93 -26.27 -2.29
N VAL A 28 8.89 -25.67 -2.99
CA VAL A 28 9.32 -24.29 -2.71
C VAL A 28 8.19 -23.31 -3.02
N ILE A 29 7.95 -22.39 -2.09
CA ILE A 29 7.02 -21.27 -2.21
C ILE A 29 7.83 -19.99 -2.07
N CYS A 30 7.66 -19.09 -3.04
CA CYS A 30 8.17 -17.72 -2.95
C CYS A 30 7.01 -16.78 -2.59
N THR A 31 7.19 -15.97 -1.56
CA THR A 31 6.20 -14.96 -1.15
C THR A 31 6.86 -13.60 -1.15
N CYS A 32 6.23 -12.58 -1.72
CA CYS A 32 6.76 -11.23 -1.67
C CYS A 32 6.80 -10.71 -0.23
N GLU A 33 7.87 -10.00 0.10
CA GLU A 33 8.02 -9.30 1.37
C GLU A 33 6.94 -8.23 1.55
N ALA A 34 6.72 -7.80 2.79
CA ALA A 34 5.80 -6.71 3.08
C ALA A 34 6.18 -5.46 2.28
N GLY A 35 5.19 -4.81 1.65
CA GLY A 35 5.43 -3.68 0.75
C GLY A 35 5.74 -4.06 -0.69
N TYR A 36 5.75 -5.35 -1.03
CA TYR A 36 5.92 -5.81 -2.40
C TYR A 36 4.72 -6.64 -2.87
N THR A 37 4.32 -6.39 -4.12
CA THR A 37 3.22 -7.09 -4.79
C THR A 37 3.79 -8.05 -5.83
N ASN A 38 3.28 -9.29 -5.85
CA ASN A 38 3.61 -10.22 -6.93
C ASN A 38 2.97 -9.77 -8.24
N THR A 39 3.79 -9.40 -9.20
CA THR A 39 3.40 -8.99 -10.57
C THR A 39 3.68 -10.08 -11.61
N GLY A 40 4.24 -11.22 -11.18
CA GLY A 40 4.51 -12.39 -11.99
C GLY A 40 3.35 -13.38 -11.97
N SER A 41 3.67 -14.67 -12.06
CA SER A 41 2.69 -15.76 -11.94
C SER A 41 2.78 -16.44 -10.58
N ALA A 42 1.89 -17.41 -10.33
CA ALA A 42 1.95 -18.23 -9.12
C ALA A 42 3.24 -19.07 -9.02
N THR A 43 3.85 -19.42 -10.16
CA THR A 43 5.06 -20.26 -10.24
C THR A 43 6.32 -19.48 -10.59
N ASN A 44 6.18 -18.21 -10.97
CA ASN A 44 7.29 -17.30 -11.26
C ASN A 44 6.99 -15.95 -10.59
N VAL A 45 7.30 -15.87 -9.31
CA VAL A 45 7.00 -14.73 -8.46
C VAL A 45 7.94 -13.57 -8.79
N VAL A 46 7.36 -12.41 -9.07
CA VAL A 46 8.10 -11.17 -9.38
C VAL A 46 7.61 -10.08 -8.46
N CYS A 47 8.40 -9.78 -7.44
CA CYS A 47 8.04 -8.80 -6.42
C CYS A 47 8.44 -7.39 -6.87
N LYS A 48 7.45 -6.50 -6.93
CA LYS A 48 7.64 -5.07 -7.19
C LYS A 48 7.10 -4.27 -6.04
N ASP A 49 7.71 -3.11 -5.79
CA ASP A 49 7.21 -2.13 -4.82
C ASP A 49 5.70 -1.92 -5.05
N SER A 50 4.90 -2.21 -4.03
CA SER A 50 3.45 -2.13 -4.07
C SER A 50 2.95 -0.74 -4.46
N CYS A 51 3.61 0.33 -4.04
CA CYS A 51 3.19 1.69 -4.39
C CYS A 51 3.41 2.03 -5.87
N THR A 52 4.29 1.32 -6.55
CA THR A 52 4.48 1.45 -8.02
C THR A 52 3.44 0.66 -8.81
N VAL A 53 2.75 -0.29 -8.18
CA VAL A 53 1.75 -1.15 -8.79
C VAL A 53 0.37 -0.62 -8.41
N ASN A 54 -0.36 -0.05 -9.37
CA ASN A 54 -1.71 0.49 -9.14
C ASN A 54 -1.82 1.45 -7.93
N ASN A 55 -0.77 2.23 -7.66
CA ASN A 55 -0.70 3.11 -6.48
C ASN A 55 -0.98 2.36 -5.16
N GLY A 56 -0.49 1.12 -5.00
CA GLY A 56 -0.74 0.30 -3.81
C GLY A 56 -2.21 0.03 -3.54
N ASP A 57 -3.03 -0.01 -4.60
CA ASP A 57 -4.50 -0.08 -4.55
C ASP A 57 -5.17 1.10 -3.81
N CYS A 58 -4.43 2.18 -3.56
CA CYS A 58 -4.96 3.40 -2.98
C CYS A 58 -5.88 4.12 -3.98
N GLY A 59 -6.98 4.69 -3.47
CA GLY A 59 -7.90 5.50 -4.27
C GLY A 59 -7.23 6.69 -4.97
N SER A 60 -7.88 7.24 -6.00
CA SER A 60 -7.35 8.32 -6.85
C SER A 60 -6.94 9.61 -6.10
N TYR A 61 -7.60 9.88 -4.97
CA TYR A 61 -7.30 11.03 -4.10
C TYR A 61 -6.42 10.66 -2.89
N ALA A 62 -5.79 9.50 -2.93
CA ALA A 62 -4.81 9.05 -1.95
C ALA A 62 -3.42 8.89 -2.59
N THR A 63 -2.41 8.93 -1.74
CA THR A 63 -1.01 8.64 -2.07
C THR A 63 -0.63 7.36 -1.34
N CYS A 64 0.05 6.45 -2.05
CA CYS A 64 0.67 5.28 -1.44
C CYS A 64 2.04 5.64 -0.83
N SER A 65 2.32 5.05 0.32
CA SER A 65 3.64 5.06 0.95
C SER A 65 3.85 3.76 1.75
N HIS A 66 4.99 3.60 2.41
CA HIS A 66 5.27 2.43 3.24
C HIS A 66 5.25 2.79 4.72
N ASP A 67 4.66 1.92 5.54
CA ASP A 67 4.78 2.00 6.98
C ASP A 67 6.24 1.81 7.41
N ALA A 68 6.74 2.69 8.29
CA ALA A 68 8.15 2.73 8.64
C ALA A 68 8.65 1.50 9.42
N ILE A 69 7.75 0.72 10.03
CA ILE A 69 8.10 -0.43 10.88
C ILE A 69 7.90 -1.74 10.11
N THR A 70 6.76 -1.88 9.45
CA THR A 70 6.33 -3.12 8.78
C THR A 70 6.66 -3.14 7.30
N ASN A 71 7.04 -2.00 6.71
CA ASN A 71 7.17 -1.78 5.27
C ASN A 71 5.88 -2.03 4.46
N ALA A 72 4.74 -2.26 5.13
CA ALA A 72 3.47 -2.49 4.45
C ALA A 72 3.05 -1.24 3.67
N ALA A 73 2.44 -1.43 2.49
CA ALA A 73 1.86 -0.33 1.74
C ALA A 73 0.69 0.28 2.52
N ILE A 74 0.68 1.61 2.64
CA ILE A 74 -0.34 2.39 3.31
C ILE A 74 -0.82 3.52 2.41
N CYS A 75 -2.11 3.82 2.51
CA CYS A 75 -2.75 4.90 1.77
C CYS A 75 -2.99 6.10 2.68
N THR A 76 -2.67 7.30 2.20
CA THR A 76 -2.98 8.55 2.90
C THR A 76 -3.69 9.50 1.97
N CYS A 77 -4.76 10.14 2.43
CA CYS A 77 -5.46 11.13 1.61
C CYS A 77 -4.55 12.31 1.27
N LYS A 78 -4.65 12.79 0.03
CA LYS A 78 -3.97 14.00 -0.43
C LYS A 78 -4.48 15.21 0.36
N ALA A 79 -3.71 16.30 0.36
CA ALA A 79 -4.15 17.57 0.93
C ALA A 79 -5.55 17.94 0.39
N GLY A 80 -6.41 18.48 1.25
CA GLY A 80 -7.81 18.81 0.91
C GLY A 80 -8.77 17.62 0.84
N TYR A 81 -8.32 16.41 1.17
CA TYR A 81 -9.18 15.24 1.28
C TYR A 81 -9.13 14.62 2.68
N THR A 82 -10.29 14.20 3.16
CA THR A 82 -10.47 13.55 4.47
C THR A 82 -10.72 12.06 4.27
N ASN A 83 -10.07 11.22 5.08
CA ASN A 83 -10.39 9.80 5.13
C ASN A 83 -11.76 9.59 5.79
N THR A 84 -12.70 9.05 5.03
CA THR A 84 -14.06 8.69 5.46
C THR A 84 -14.27 7.18 5.56
N GLY A 85 -13.23 6.40 5.29
CA GLY A 85 -13.21 4.94 5.43
C GLY A 85 -12.64 4.51 6.78
N SER A 86 -11.94 3.37 6.80
CA SER A 86 -11.24 2.86 7.98
C SER A 86 -9.73 3.12 7.88
N ALA A 87 -8.99 2.74 8.92
CA ALA A 87 -7.52 2.79 8.91
C ALA A 87 -6.90 1.85 7.85
N THR A 88 -7.56 0.74 7.54
CA THR A 88 -7.09 -0.27 6.58
C THR A 88 -7.77 -0.19 5.21
N ASN A 89 -8.85 0.58 5.09
CA ASN A 89 -9.57 0.81 3.85
C ASN A 89 -9.86 2.31 3.71
N VAL A 90 -8.85 3.03 3.23
CA VAL A 90 -8.86 4.50 3.17
C VAL A 90 -9.74 4.98 2.02
N VAL A 91 -10.72 5.84 2.34
CA VAL A 91 -11.65 6.41 1.36
C VAL A 91 -11.58 7.93 1.45
N CYS A 92 -10.89 8.55 0.49
CA CYS A 92 -10.66 9.99 0.48
C CYS A 92 -11.81 10.73 -0.18
N LYS A 93 -12.49 11.58 0.58
CA LYS A 93 -13.50 12.52 0.09
C LYS A 93 -13.02 13.95 0.25
N ASP A 94 -13.46 14.82 -0.65
CA ASP A 94 -13.19 16.25 -0.56
C ASP A 94 -13.58 16.77 0.83
N SER A 95 -12.62 17.38 1.53
CA SER A 95 -12.81 17.83 2.90
C SER A 95 -13.92 18.87 3.02
N CYS A 96 -14.17 19.72 2.02
CA CYS A 96 -15.28 20.67 2.06
C CYS A 96 -16.66 20.00 2.01
N THR A 97 -16.74 18.77 1.49
CA THR A 97 -17.97 17.96 1.53
C THR A 97 -18.16 17.21 2.85
N VAL A 98 -17.14 17.20 3.71
CA VAL A 98 -17.12 16.52 5.00
C VAL A 98 -17.06 17.57 6.11
N ASN A 99 -18.17 17.76 6.83
CA ASN A 99 -18.24 18.74 7.93
C ASN A 99 -17.78 20.16 7.55
N ASN A 100 -18.06 20.61 6.31
CA ASN A 100 -17.63 21.93 5.79
C ASN A 100 -16.11 22.17 5.95
N GLY A 101 -15.27 21.13 5.82
CA GLY A 101 -13.82 21.24 6.01
C GLY A 101 -13.41 21.70 7.42
N ASP A 102 -14.25 21.43 8.42
CA ASP A 102 -14.13 21.92 9.80
C ASP A 102 -14.16 23.46 9.91
N CYS A 103 -14.61 24.16 8.86
CA CYS A 103 -14.85 25.59 8.89
C CYS A 103 -16.03 25.94 9.81
N GLY A 104 -15.98 27.15 10.38
CA GLY A 104 -17.08 27.69 11.17
C GLY A 104 -18.41 27.72 10.39
N SER A 105 -19.54 27.67 11.10
CA SER A 105 -20.89 27.59 10.51
C SER A 105 -21.26 28.75 9.57
N TYR A 106 -20.52 29.84 9.61
CA TYR A 106 -20.70 31.03 8.76
C TYR A 106 -19.56 31.25 7.76
N ALA A 107 -18.58 30.35 7.70
CA ALA A 107 -17.46 30.40 6.78
C ALA A 107 -17.69 29.50 5.56
N THR A 108 -17.12 29.88 4.42
CA THR A 108 -17.17 29.08 3.19
C THR A 108 -15.90 28.24 3.10
N CYS A 109 -16.06 26.92 3.07
CA CYS A 109 -14.94 26.04 2.79
C CYS A 109 -14.49 26.17 1.34
N SER A 110 -13.19 26.31 1.13
CA SER A 110 -12.55 26.23 -0.17
C SER A 110 -11.14 25.64 -0.04
N HIS A 111 -10.42 25.55 -1.16
CA HIS A 111 -9.06 25.03 -1.20
C HIS A 111 -8.07 26.11 -1.60
N ASP A 112 -6.92 26.15 -0.91
CA ASP A 112 -5.79 26.96 -1.31
C ASP A 112 -5.31 26.58 -2.72
N ALA A 113 -5.04 27.59 -3.56
CA ALA A 113 -4.75 27.37 -4.97
C ALA A 113 -3.42 26.64 -5.22
N MET A 114 -2.47 26.68 -4.28
CA MET A 114 -1.14 26.06 -4.45
C MET A 114 -1.03 24.71 -3.76
N THR A 115 -1.56 24.60 -2.55
CA THR A 115 -1.41 23.43 -1.68
C THR A 115 -2.63 22.52 -1.67
N TYR A 116 -3.78 23.00 -2.18
CA TYR A 116 -5.09 22.37 -2.06
C TYR A 116 -5.54 22.14 -0.60
N ALA A 117 -4.85 22.74 0.37
CA ALA A 117 -5.25 22.68 1.77
C ALA A 117 -6.60 23.37 1.97
N VAL A 118 -7.38 22.90 2.94
CA VAL A 118 -8.66 23.53 3.30
C VAL A 118 -8.42 24.92 3.85
N ILE A 119 -9.22 25.88 3.37
CA ILE A 119 -9.26 27.25 3.86
C ILE A 119 -10.71 27.67 4.14
N CYS A 120 -10.84 28.48 5.19
CA CYS A 120 -12.02 29.18 5.65
C CYS A 120 -11.64 30.67 5.74
#